data_AF-A0A970BX20-F1
#
_entry.id   AF-A0A970BX20-F1
#
_cell.length_a   1.000
_cell.length_b   1.000
_cell.length_c   1.000
_cell.angle_alpha   90.00
_cell.angle_beta   90.00
_cell.angle_gamma   90.00
#
_symmetry.space_group_name_H-M   'P 1'
#
loop_
_entity.id
_entity.type
_entity.pdbx_description
1 polymer ?
#
loop_
_entity_poly.entity_id
_entity_poly.type
_entity_poly.pdbx_seq_one_letter_code
_entity_poly.pdbx_strand_id
1 'polypeptide(L)'
;MARLLVRHQQRGLLVVVIALSVWLAALPASAVGRSLPTDRNQVGGIIPHQDAGDWQPAGLEGDAAPAPLPADTAGLPRYFGEASTPGAGLTVHVFSGPLRSHVVLTNPDGITSVADYANANFRQTIVFNGTDRVELEIVAQRQLDTTAPYPVDPASLPAEVTEFLVSRPDWIQADDPTLAAKAADLVGGARLQAQAVENIIAFVRGHLTYDYAGPRDASAVYVAGRAYCVGFANLAMALLRASGIPARAQYGIVGAWDGWGSPVEGGRHEWIEVYYPDVGWVASDPQVSANYIDTAHIVGFLAQGGKPGTVVERIAYEGTTSTTDPGYRYSRTAPVTSATGIPLHAATVPAAEGTALLVRPADVMVEVSPNSPRETINIAIDASGPADAGWRIESHAAWLVPLTASGPTPGTAAVEVDGSQVPTGSDVVGTLSVLAEPVGSGATPRNVTVTLRVAQPAPPAAPPQDRPFRLTLPIVLGG
;
A
#
# COMPACT_ATOMS: atom_id res chain seq x y z
N MET A 1 -5.04 -47.07 47.01
CA MET A 1 -4.40 -47.40 48.32
C MET A 1 -2.89 -47.37 48.08
N ALA A 2 -2.18 -46.30 48.40
CA ALA A 2 -1.69 -45.87 49.71
C ALA A 2 -0.16 -46.11 49.84
N ARG A 3 0.56 -45.00 50.10
CA ARG A 3 1.83 -44.84 50.86
C ARG A 3 3.15 -45.21 50.14
N LEU A 4 4.09 -44.25 49.99
CA LEU A 4 5.09 -43.74 50.97
C LEU A 4 6.09 -44.82 51.41
N LEU A 5 7.40 -44.62 51.60
CA LEU A 5 8.42 -43.58 51.39
C LEU A 5 9.75 -44.21 51.91
N VAL A 6 10.92 -43.71 51.46
CA VAL A 6 12.25 -43.72 52.13
C VAL A 6 13.26 -44.90 52.00
N ARG A 7 14.36 -44.59 51.28
CA ARG A 7 15.83 -44.71 51.53
C ARG A 7 16.41 -45.79 52.46
N HIS A 8 17.51 -46.45 52.02
CA HIS A 8 18.86 -46.20 52.58
C HIS A 8 20.04 -46.72 51.70
N GLN A 9 21.15 -45.98 51.76
CA GLN A 9 22.48 -46.11 51.13
C GLN A 9 23.29 -47.39 51.46
N GLN A 10 24.28 -47.75 50.61
CA GLN A 10 25.76 -47.84 50.88
C GLN A 10 26.50 -48.27 49.56
N ARG A 11 27.36 -47.43 48.93
CA ARG A 11 28.86 -47.24 49.04
C ARG A 11 29.77 -48.27 48.29
N GLY A 12 30.66 -47.73 47.44
CA GLY A 12 31.91 -48.32 46.90
C GLY A 12 31.87 -48.54 45.37
N LEU A 13 32.85 -48.20 44.51
CA LEU A 13 34.22 -47.70 44.63
C LEU A 13 34.65 -47.08 43.27
N LEU A 14 35.57 -46.13 43.34
CA LEU A 14 36.22 -45.31 42.31
C LEU A 14 37.22 -46.11 41.42
N VAL A 15 37.29 -45.85 40.10
CA VAL A 15 38.55 -45.82 39.32
C VAL A 15 38.44 -44.78 38.19
N VAL A 16 39.42 -43.87 38.17
CA VAL A 16 39.73 -42.86 37.15
C VAL A 16 40.83 -43.41 36.23
N VAL A 17 40.73 -43.23 34.91
CA VAL A 17 41.90 -42.98 34.03
C VAL A 17 41.51 -42.09 32.85
N ILE A 18 42.29 -41.01 32.67
CA ILE A 18 42.32 -40.03 31.58
C ILE A 18 43.34 -40.49 30.52
N ALA A 19 43.11 -40.23 29.23
CA ALA A 19 44.17 -39.86 28.29
C ALA A 19 43.62 -39.20 27.00
N LEU A 20 44.04 -37.95 26.78
CA LEU A 20 44.00 -37.17 25.52
C LEU A 20 45.01 -37.73 24.49
N SER A 21 44.74 -37.56 23.18
CA SER A 21 45.76 -37.05 22.24
C SER A 21 45.12 -36.40 21.00
N VAL A 22 45.75 -35.31 20.52
CA VAL A 22 45.35 -34.39 19.44
C VAL A 22 46.43 -34.45 18.33
N TRP A 23 46.08 -34.25 17.05
CA TRP A 23 46.67 -33.25 16.09
C TRP A 23 46.50 -33.59 14.59
N LEU A 24 45.91 -32.60 13.87
CA LEU A 24 46.10 -32.05 12.51
C LEU A 24 46.37 -32.92 11.27
N ALA A 25 45.67 -32.62 10.16
CA ALA A 25 46.19 -31.76 9.07
C ALA A 25 45.25 -31.66 7.81
N ALA A 26 45.22 -30.44 7.24
CA ALA A 26 45.18 -30.07 5.81
C ALA A 26 43.93 -30.31 4.89
N LEU A 27 43.45 -29.20 4.31
CA LEU A 27 42.76 -29.07 2.99
C LEU A 27 43.83 -29.01 1.86
N PRO A 28 43.56 -29.05 0.51
CA PRO A 28 42.32 -28.70 -0.21
C PRO A 28 41.99 -29.48 -1.53
N ALA A 29 40.90 -29.04 -2.19
CA ALA A 29 40.66 -28.94 -3.64
C ALA A 29 40.02 -30.10 -4.46
N SER A 30 38.86 -29.77 -5.05
CA SER A 30 38.52 -29.79 -6.49
C SER A 30 37.41 -30.70 -7.01
N ALA A 31 36.60 -30.07 -7.88
CA ALA A 31 35.95 -30.57 -9.08
C ALA A 31 34.50 -31.14 -9.03
N VAL A 32 33.60 -30.28 -9.52
CA VAL A 32 32.60 -30.50 -10.60
C VAL A 32 31.73 -31.76 -10.51
N GLY A 33 30.44 -31.52 -10.22
CA GLY A 33 29.36 -32.46 -10.50
C GLY A 33 28.06 -31.69 -10.72
N ARG A 34 27.73 -31.41 -11.99
CA ARG A 34 26.38 -31.02 -12.41
C ARG A 34 25.40 -32.10 -11.97
N SER A 35 24.42 -31.72 -11.16
CA SER A 35 23.10 -32.37 -11.14
C SER A 35 22.06 -31.31 -10.80
N LEU A 36 21.05 -31.18 -11.67
CA LEU A 36 19.80 -30.50 -11.36
C LEU A 36 19.05 -31.35 -10.33
N PRO A 37 18.43 -30.74 -9.32
CA PRO A 37 17.18 -31.26 -8.82
C PRO A 37 16.07 -30.20 -8.90
N THR A 38 14.99 -30.60 -9.54
CA THR A 38 13.64 -30.19 -9.24
C THR A 38 13.41 -30.21 -7.72
N ASP A 39 13.20 -29.05 -7.10
CA ASP A 39 12.45 -29.02 -5.84
C ASP A 39 11.78 -27.65 -5.63
N ARG A 40 10.45 -27.68 -5.63
CA ARG A 40 9.59 -26.66 -5.02
C ARG A 40 9.73 -26.83 -3.51
N ASN A 41 10.69 -26.13 -2.89
CA ASN A 41 10.72 -25.77 -1.47
C ASN A 41 12.04 -25.07 -1.15
N GLN A 42 12.10 -23.76 -1.39
CA GLN A 42 12.99 -22.87 -0.64
C GLN A 42 12.20 -21.62 -0.27
N VAL A 43 11.51 -21.72 0.86
CA VAL A 43 11.05 -20.56 1.63
C VAL A 43 12.26 -20.02 2.38
N GLY A 44 12.33 -18.69 2.46
CA GLY A 44 13.51 -17.89 2.78
C GLY A 44 14.28 -18.31 4.03
N GLY A 45 15.59 -18.11 3.96
CA GLY A 45 16.49 -18.15 5.10
C GLY A 45 16.02 -17.17 6.17
N ILE A 46 15.67 -17.74 7.32
CA ILE A 46 15.34 -17.06 8.56
C ILE A 46 16.57 -16.24 8.98
N ILE A 47 16.43 -14.92 9.09
CA ILE A 47 17.36 -14.10 9.86
C ILE A 47 17.28 -14.62 11.30
N PRO A 48 18.39 -15.02 11.94
CA PRO A 48 18.35 -15.40 13.34
C PRO A 48 17.86 -14.20 14.14
N HIS A 49 16.75 -14.40 14.86
CA HIS A 49 16.27 -13.53 15.91
C HIS A 49 17.47 -13.19 16.81
N GLN A 50 17.94 -11.94 16.75
CA GLN A 50 18.69 -11.40 17.87
C GLN A 50 17.76 -11.44 19.07
N ASP A 51 18.29 -12.03 20.13
CA ASP A 51 17.61 -12.43 21.36
C ASP A 51 16.48 -11.49 21.78
N ALA A 52 15.32 -12.09 22.05
CA ALA A 52 14.22 -11.52 22.81
C ALA A 52 14.60 -11.41 24.31
N GLY A 53 15.75 -10.80 24.60
CA GLY A 53 16.23 -10.46 25.92
C GLY A 53 16.31 -8.94 26.06
N ASP A 54 15.40 -8.36 26.84
CA ASP A 54 15.48 -6.99 27.38
C ASP A 54 15.76 -5.83 26.40
N TRP A 55 15.27 -5.89 25.15
CA TRP A 55 15.16 -4.66 24.36
C TRP A 55 13.87 -3.92 24.74
N GLN A 56 14.01 -2.97 25.67
CA GLN A 56 12.95 -2.04 26.03
C GLN A 56 12.71 -1.04 24.87
N PRO A 57 11.45 -0.67 24.57
CA PRO A 57 11.13 0.51 23.74
C PRO A 57 11.65 1.83 24.34
N ALA A 58 12.17 1.79 25.58
CA ALA A 58 12.86 2.89 26.24
C ALA A 58 14.03 3.46 25.41
N GLY A 59 14.58 2.71 24.45
CA GLY A 59 15.60 3.21 23.52
C GLY A 59 15.12 4.29 22.53
N LEU A 60 13.81 4.54 22.41
CA LEU A 60 13.25 5.64 21.61
C LEU A 60 12.93 6.88 22.47
N GLU A 61 13.23 6.87 23.78
CA GLU A 61 12.87 7.95 24.72
C GLU A 61 13.61 9.28 24.47
N GLY A 62 14.66 9.27 23.65
CA GLY A 62 15.34 10.49 23.17
C GLY A 62 15.59 10.54 21.65
N ASP A 63 15.69 9.38 20.99
CA ASP A 63 16.30 9.29 19.65
C ASP A 63 15.29 9.03 18.51
N ALA A 64 14.00 8.94 18.80
CA ALA A 64 12.93 8.86 17.80
C ALA A 64 12.21 10.19 17.58
N ALA A 65 12.53 11.23 18.34
CA ALA A 65 12.02 12.58 18.09
C ALA A 65 12.65 13.09 16.79
N PRO A 66 11.87 13.29 15.70
CA PRO A 66 12.44 13.93 14.53
C PRO A 66 12.73 15.40 14.83
N ALA A 67 13.57 15.99 13.99
CA ALA A 67 13.92 17.41 14.07
C ALA A 67 12.65 18.29 14.14
N PRO A 68 12.69 19.43 14.86
CA PRO A 68 11.55 20.33 14.97
C PRO A 68 11.04 20.76 13.59
N LEU A 69 9.72 20.96 13.48
CA LEU A 69 9.09 21.39 12.24
C LEU A 69 9.75 22.66 11.68
N PRO A 70 9.93 22.77 10.35
CA PRO A 70 10.27 24.04 9.72
C PRO A 70 9.23 25.10 10.11
N ALA A 71 9.69 26.35 10.27
CA ALA A 71 8.82 27.47 10.64
C ALA A 71 7.76 27.83 9.57
N ASP A 72 7.90 27.31 8.35
CA ASP A 72 6.94 27.46 7.26
C ASP A 72 6.03 26.22 7.19
N THR A 73 4.75 26.43 7.49
CA THR A 73 3.76 25.36 7.53
C THR A 73 3.25 24.94 6.14
N ALA A 74 3.52 25.73 5.10
CA ALA A 74 3.04 25.50 3.73
C ALA A 74 3.73 24.31 3.04
N GLY A 75 4.84 23.84 3.60
CA GLY A 75 5.54 22.61 3.20
C GLY A 75 5.47 21.49 4.23
N LEU A 76 4.59 21.60 5.25
CA LEU A 76 4.43 20.52 6.22
C LEU A 76 3.93 19.26 5.54
N PRO A 77 4.28 18.08 6.07
CA PRO A 77 3.82 16.84 5.48
C PRO A 77 2.30 16.80 5.49
N ARG A 78 1.69 16.20 4.46
CA ARG A 78 0.22 16.09 4.35
C ARG A 78 -0.42 15.46 5.60
N TYR A 79 0.38 14.76 6.39
CA TYR A 79 -0.03 14.04 7.59
C TYR A 79 0.14 14.82 8.90
N PHE A 80 0.59 16.08 8.83
CA PHE A 80 0.65 17.01 9.97
C PHE A 80 -0.52 17.98 9.97
N GLY A 81 -1.14 18.16 11.14
CA GLY A 81 -1.81 19.42 11.46
C GLY A 81 -3.24 19.62 10.96
N GLU A 82 -3.96 18.59 10.51
CA GLU A 82 -5.40 18.72 10.34
C GLU A 82 -6.15 18.26 11.59
N ALA A 83 -6.82 19.19 12.26
CA ALA A 83 -7.70 18.86 13.37
C ALA A 83 -8.83 17.94 12.89
N SER A 84 -9.13 16.90 13.66
CA SER A 84 -10.27 16.03 13.39
C SER A 84 -11.57 16.86 13.37
N THR A 85 -12.33 16.79 12.28
CA THR A 85 -13.62 17.47 12.16
C THR A 85 -14.75 16.53 12.57
N PRO A 86 -15.54 16.84 13.62
CA PRO A 86 -16.65 16.00 14.05
C PRO A 86 -17.72 15.87 12.96
N GLY A 87 -18.23 14.65 12.74
CA GLY A 87 -19.25 14.36 11.73
C GLY A 87 -18.72 14.28 10.29
N ALA A 88 -17.42 14.52 10.06
CA ALA A 88 -16.79 14.22 8.78
C ALA A 88 -16.45 12.72 8.73
N GLY A 89 -16.87 12.05 7.66
CA GLY A 89 -16.43 10.69 7.36
C GLY A 89 -15.02 10.69 6.77
N LEU A 90 -14.27 9.61 7.00
CA LEU A 90 -12.92 9.46 6.43
C LEU A 90 -13.02 8.90 5.02
N THR A 91 -12.43 9.61 4.06
CA THR A 91 -12.29 9.09 2.69
C THR A 91 -11.25 7.99 2.67
N VAL A 92 -11.60 6.84 2.11
CA VAL A 92 -10.69 5.73 1.83
C VAL A 92 -10.53 5.61 0.32
N HIS A 93 -9.32 5.81 -0.18
CA HIS A 93 -8.97 5.58 -1.58
C HIS A 93 -8.43 4.16 -1.75
N VAL A 94 -9.08 3.36 -2.60
CA VAL A 94 -8.68 1.99 -2.88
C VAL A 94 -7.85 1.95 -4.15
N PHE A 95 -6.69 1.31 -4.07
CA PHE A 95 -5.73 1.16 -5.15
C PHE A 95 -5.43 -0.29 -5.43
N SER A 96 -4.82 -0.54 -6.59
CA SER A 96 -4.27 -1.83 -7.00
C SER A 96 -2.97 -1.65 -7.76
N GLY A 97 -2.29 -2.75 -8.06
CA GLY A 97 -1.08 -2.73 -8.88
C GLY A 97 0.15 -2.22 -8.12
N PRO A 98 1.32 -2.30 -8.78
CA PRO A 98 2.58 -2.05 -8.12
C PRO A 98 2.86 -0.55 -7.92
N LEU A 99 3.62 -0.26 -6.87
CA LEU A 99 4.50 0.89 -6.76
C LEU A 99 5.94 0.36 -6.83
N ARG A 100 6.83 1.08 -7.51
CA ARG A 100 8.26 0.72 -7.57
C ARG A 100 9.14 1.92 -7.29
N SER A 101 10.21 1.72 -6.53
CA SER A 101 11.21 2.75 -6.28
C SER A 101 12.61 2.19 -6.31
N HIS A 102 13.54 2.96 -6.87
CA HIS A 102 14.96 2.77 -6.66
C HIS A 102 15.42 3.86 -5.70
N VAL A 103 15.89 3.46 -4.53
CA VAL A 103 16.29 4.36 -3.44
C VAL A 103 17.79 4.21 -3.19
N VAL A 104 18.47 5.33 -3.00
CA VAL A 104 19.89 5.39 -2.64
C VAL A 104 20.02 6.03 -1.26
N LEU A 105 20.71 5.33 -0.36
CA LEU A 105 21.13 5.86 0.93
C LEU A 105 22.63 6.13 0.84
N THR A 106 23.08 7.33 1.22
CA THR A 106 24.50 7.65 1.35
C THR A 106 24.80 8.25 2.72
N ASN A 107 25.96 7.93 3.29
CA ASN A 107 26.52 8.63 4.45
C ASN A 107 28.05 8.48 4.46
N PRO A 108 28.83 9.57 4.42
CA PRO A 108 30.30 9.50 4.36
C PRO A 108 30.94 8.90 5.62
N ASP A 109 30.25 8.93 6.76
CA ASP A 109 30.67 8.30 8.02
C ASP A 109 30.22 6.82 8.11
N GLY A 110 29.65 6.30 7.03
CA GLY A 110 29.25 4.92 6.87
C GLY A 110 27.77 4.65 7.15
N ILE A 111 27.27 3.59 6.50
CA ILE A 111 25.91 3.05 6.63
C ILE A 111 25.98 1.66 7.25
N THR A 112 25.19 1.45 8.29
CA THR A 112 24.99 0.10 8.83
C THR A 112 24.09 -0.67 7.89
N SER A 113 24.63 -1.73 7.27
CA SER A 113 23.90 -2.58 6.33
C SER A 113 22.69 -3.24 7.02
N VAL A 114 21.62 -3.43 6.25
CA VAL A 114 20.46 -4.24 6.65
C VAL A 114 20.37 -5.47 5.75
N ALA A 115 19.43 -6.37 6.03
CA ALA A 115 19.11 -7.47 5.13
C ALA A 115 18.01 -7.08 4.13
N ASP A 116 17.90 -7.85 3.04
CA ASP A 116 16.69 -7.86 2.23
C ASP A 116 15.46 -8.11 3.11
N TYR A 117 14.33 -7.55 2.70
CA TYR A 117 13.07 -7.70 3.42
C TYR A 117 11.93 -7.99 2.47
N ALA A 118 11.08 -8.93 2.83
CA ALA A 118 9.84 -9.18 2.12
C ALA A 118 8.75 -9.66 3.07
N ASN A 119 7.54 -9.23 2.80
CA ASN A 119 6.31 -9.80 3.35
C ASN A 119 5.35 -10.12 2.19
N ALA A 120 4.06 -10.36 2.45
CA ALA A 120 3.14 -10.85 1.44
C ALA A 120 3.00 -9.94 0.20
N ASN A 121 3.06 -8.62 0.39
CA ASN A 121 2.83 -7.65 -0.68
C ASN A 121 3.83 -6.48 -0.70
N PHE A 122 4.96 -6.62 -0.01
CA PHE A 122 6.05 -5.65 -0.04
C PHE A 122 7.40 -6.38 -0.16
N ARG A 123 8.32 -5.83 -0.95
CA ARG A 123 9.68 -6.32 -1.11
C ARG A 123 10.66 -5.16 -1.17
N GLN A 124 11.74 -5.26 -0.42
CA GLN A 124 12.92 -4.40 -0.47
C GLN A 124 14.13 -5.30 -0.74
N THR A 125 14.84 -5.02 -1.82
CA THR A 125 16.03 -5.77 -2.26
C THR A 125 17.23 -4.84 -2.30
N ILE A 126 18.34 -5.24 -1.70
CA ILE A 126 19.61 -4.53 -1.78
C ILE A 126 20.28 -4.87 -3.11
N VAL A 127 20.36 -3.88 -4.00
CA VAL A 127 21.00 -4.04 -5.32
C VAL A 127 22.45 -3.56 -5.33
N PHE A 128 22.84 -2.74 -4.34
CA PHE A 128 24.23 -2.38 -4.08
C PHE A 128 24.45 -2.19 -2.57
N ASN A 129 25.55 -2.74 -2.06
CA ASN A 129 25.92 -2.67 -0.63
C ASN A 129 27.38 -2.25 -0.47
N GLY A 130 27.61 -0.96 -0.26
CA GLY A 130 28.91 -0.37 0.04
C GLY A 130 28.99 0.11 1.50
N THR A 131 30.16 0.61 1.90
CA THR A 131 30.40 1.09 3.27
C THR A 131 29.67 2.40 3.58
N ASP A 132 29.54 3.28 2.60
CA ASP A 132 28.99 4.64 2.69
C ASP A 132 27.78 4.83 1.75
N ARG A 133 27.38 3.80 1.00
CA ARG A 133 26.30 3.82 0.02
C ARG A 133 25.58 2.49 -0.02
N VAL A 134 24.25 2.53 0.05
CA VAL A 134 23.37 1.38 -0.18
C VAL A 134 22.32 1.76 -1.21
N GLU A 135 22.01 0.85 -2.13
CA GLU A 135 20.92 1.03 -3.08
C GLU A 135 19.89 -0.07 -2.95
N LEU A 136 18.63 0.32 -3.01
CA LEU A 136 17.48 -0.52 -2.78
C LEU A 136 16.52 -0.47 -3.98
N GLU A 137 16.07 -1.62 -4.42
CA GLU A 137 14.83 -1.74 -5.21
C GLU A 137 13.68 -2.11 -4.28
N ILE A 138 12.66 -1.26 -4.23
CA ILE A 138 11.47 -1.44 -3.40
C ILE A 138 10.25 -1.60 -4.29
N VAL A 139 9.47 -2.66 -4.04
CA VAL A 139 8.22 -2.95 -4.75
C VAL A 139 7.11 -3.19 -3.74
N ALA A 140 6.07 -2.37 -3.80
CA ALA A 140 4.86 -2.56 -3.00
C ALA A 140 3.69 -2.92 -3.93
N GLN A 141 2.97 -3.99 -3.64
CA GLN A 141 1.76 -4.39 -4.35
C GLN A 141 0.55 -3.88 -3.57
N ARG A 142 -0.26 -3.03 -4.21
CA ARG A 142 -1.50 -2.51 -3.61
C ARG A 142 -2.67 -3.50 -3.77
N GLN A 143 -2.38 -4.79 -3.69
CA GLN A 143 -3.37 -5.85 -3.75
C GLN A 143 -3.03 -6.87 -2.66
N LEU A 144 -4.06 -7.33 -1.97
CA LEU A 144 -3.95 -8.35 -0.92
C LEU A 144 -4.93 -9.48 -1.24
N ASP A 145 -4.40 -10.59 -1.74
CA ASP A 145 -5.16 -11.77 -2.12
C ASP A 145 -5.41 -12.68 -0.91
N THR A 146 -6.26 -12.22 0.02
CA THR A 146 -6.70 -12.98 1.21
C THR A 146 -8.19 -13.27 1.17
N THR A 147 -8.55 -14.45 1.70
CA THR A 147 -9.90 -14.91 1.98
C THR A 147 -10.10 -15.24 3.46
N ALA A 148 -9.13 -14.85 4.32
CA ALA A 148 -9.14 -15.17 5.74
C ALA A 148 -10.46 -14.71 6.40
N PRO A 149 -11.22 -15.64 7.02
CA PRO A 149 -12.48 -15.30 7.66
C PRO A 149 -12.25 -14.50 8.95
N TYR A 150 -13.27 -13.74 9.36
CA TYR A 150 -13.35 -13.15 10.68
C TYR A 150 -14.59 -13.69 11.42
N PRO A 151 -14.48 -14.07 12.71
CA PRO A 151 -13.30 -14.00 13.58
C PRO A 151 -12.18 -14.97 13.15
N VAL A 152 -10.94 -14.59 13.43
CA VAL A 152 -9.76 -15.43 13.18
C VAL A 152 -9.82 -16.65 14.10
N ASP A 153 -9.70 -17.85 13.54
CA ASP A 153 -9.61 -19.07 14.33
C ASP A 153 -8.21 -19.15 14.99
N PRO A 154 -8.10 -19.11 16.34
CA PRO A 154 -6.80 -19.21 17.00
C PRO A 154 -6.05 -20.50 16.67
N ALA A 155 -6.76 -21.59 16.33
CA ALA A 155 -6.13 -22.85 15.92
C ALA A 155 -5.47 -22.80 14.53
N SER A 156 -5.82 -21.80 13.71
CA SER A 156 -5.17 -21.56 12.41
C SER A 156 -3.85 -20.80 12.52
N LEU A 157 -3.51 -20.27 13.70
CA LEU A 157 -2.31 -19.46 13.90
C LEU A 157 -1.10 -20.31 14.27
N PRO A 158 0.08 -20.09 13.66
CA PRO A 158 1.33 -20.66 14.13
C PRO A 158 1.63 -20.25 15.57
N ALA A 159 2.31 -21.11 16.32
CA ALA A 159 2.61 -20.87 17.74
C ALA A 159 3.39 -19.56 17.94
N GLU A 160 4.36 -19.29 17.07
CA GLU A 160 5.16 -18.05 17.09
C GLU A 160 4.34 -16.78 16.82
N VAL A 161 3.18 -16.91 16.16
CA VAL A 161 2.31 -15.76 15.86
C VAL A 161 1.43 -15.40 17.06
N THR A 162 1.11 -16.38 17.91
CA THR A 162 0.22 -16.15 19.07
C THR A 162 0.77 -15.14 20.07
N GLU A 163 2.10 -14.94 20.14
CA GLU A 163 2.73 -13.90 20.96
C GLU A 163 2.25 -12.49 20.56
N PHE A 164 1.90 -12.30 19.29
CA PHE A 164 1.40 -11.01 18.77
C PHE A 164 -0.08 -10.78 19.02
N LEU A 165 -0.72 -11.61 19.85
CA LEU A 165 -2.04 -11.36 20.45
C LEU A 165 -1.93 -10.82 21.89
N VAL A 166 -0.74 -10.90 22.50
CA VAL A 166 -0.56 -10.60 23.93
C VAL A 166 -0.67 -9.10 24.20
N SER A 167 -1.47 -8.74 25.21
CA SER A 167 -1.52 -7.37 25.74
C SER A 167 -0.21 -7.00 26.43
N ARG A 168 0.21 -5.75 26.29
CA ARG A 168 1.39 -5.20 26.94
C ARG A 168 1.00 -3.99 27.79
N PRO A 169 1.11 -4.06 29.13
CA PRO A 169 0.61 -3.03 30.04
C PRO A 169 1.08 -1.60 29.76
N ASP A 170 2.32 -1.42 29.28
CA ASP A 170 2.94 -0.10 29.15
C ASP A 170 2.78 0.55 27.76
N TRP A 171 2.22 -0.16 26.78
CA TRP A 171 2.24 0.33 25.39
C TRP A 171 1.12 -0.23 24.49
N ILE A 172 0.75 -1.51 24.62
CA ILE A 172 -0.24 -2.16 23.75
C ILE A 172 -1.32 -2.80 24.63
N GLN A 173 -2.11 -1.99 25.31
CA GLN A 173 -3.10 -2.41 26.31
C GLN A 173 -4.36 -3.04 25.68
N ALA A 174 -4.21 -4.16 24.98
CA ALA A 174 -5.31 -4.86 24.30
C ALA A 174 -6.40 -5.42 25.24
N ASP A 175 -6.08 -5.56 26.53
CA ASP A 175 -7.01 -5.96 27.60
C ASP A 175 -7.68 -4.79 28.32
N ASP A 176 -7.39 -3.54 27.91
CA ASP A 176 -8.13 -2.36 28.38
C ASP A 176 -9.61 -2.50 27.97
N PRO A 177 -10.56 -2.49 28.93
CA PRO A 177 -11.98 -2.71 28.63
C PRO A 177 -12.57 -1.68 27.65
N THR A 178 -12.06 -0.45 27.65
CA THR A 178 -12.50 0.61 26.74
C THR A 178 -12.03 0.31 25.32
N LEU A 179 -10.76 -0.08 25.16
CA LEU A 179 -10.21 -0.44 23.86
C LEU A 179 -10.84 -1.73 23.32
N ALA A 180 -11.06 -2.73 24.18
CA ALA A 180 -11.73 -3.96 23.79
C ALA A 180 -13.18 -3.73 23.35
N ALA A 181 -13.93 -2.87 24.06
CA ALA A 181 -15.29 -2.49 23.65
C ALA A 181 -15.27 -1.73 22.32
N LYS A 182 -14.30 -0.82 22.12
CA LYS A 182 -14.19 -0.10 20.86
C LYS A 182 -13.78 -1.01 19.71
N ALA A 183 -12.87 -1.95 19.94
CA ALA A 183 -12.46 -2.95 18.97
C ALA A 183 -13.67 -3.79 18.51
N ALA A 184 -14.48 -4.29 19.45
CA ALA A 184 -15.69 -5.05 19.15
C ALA A 184 -16.72 -4.26 18.31
N ASP A 185 -16.88 -2.97 18.58
CA ASP A 185 -17.73 -2.06 17.77
C ASP A 185 -17.20 -1.94 16.33
N LEU A 186 -15.89 -1.68 16.18
CA LEU A 186 -15.26 -1.46 14.86
C LEU A 186 -15.30 -2.68 13.94
N VAL A 187 -15.19 -3.88 14.51
CA VAL A 187 -15.23 -5.14 13.75
C VAL A 187 -16.65 -5.69 13.61
N GLY A 188 -17.66 -4.98 14.13
CA GLY A 188 -19.06 -5.36 14.03
C GLY A 188 -19.51 -5.60 12.59
N GLY A 189 -19.88 -6.84 12.26
CA GLY A 189 -20.35 -7.23 10.93
C GLY A 189 -19.26 -7.58 9.92
N ALA A 190 -17.98 -7.52 10.28
CA ALA A 190 -16.89 -8.01 9.44
C ALA A 190 -17.02 -9.54 9.25
N ARG A 191 -16.94 -9.99 7.99
CA ARG A 191 -16.93 -11.43 7.64
C ARG A 191 -15.53 -11.92 7.28
N LEU A 192 -14.67 -10.99 6.83
CA LEU A 192 -13.28 -11.26 6.49
C LEU A 192 -12.36 -10.46 7.41
N GLN A 193 -11.20 -11.03 7.73
CA GLN A 193 -10.20 -10.39 8.57
C GLN A 193 -9.77 -9.04 7.99
N ALA A 194 -9.62 -8.94 6.67
CA ALA A 194 -9.20 -7.70 6.01
C ALA A 194 -10.20 -6.54 6.19
N GLN A 195 -11.50 -6.85 6.34
CA GLN A 195 -12.51 -5.84 6.66
C GLN A 195 -12.34 -5.33 8.08
N ALA A 196 -12.10 -6.22 9.04
CA ALA A 196 -11.83 -5.86 10.43
C ALA A 196 -10.55 -5.00 10.54
N VAL A 197 -9.49 -5.38 9.84
CA VAL A 197 -8.22 -4.63 9.80
C VAL A 197 -8.44 -3.22 9.25
N GLU A 198 -9.07 -3.09 8.08
CA GLU A 198 -9.30 -1.77 7.49
C GLU A 198 -10.18 -0.89 8.37
N ASN A 199 -11.25 -1.42 8.97
CA ASN A 199 -12.12 -0.65 9.87
C ASN A 199 -11.32 -0.09 11.07
N ILE A 200 -10.43 -0.89 11.64
CA ILE A 200 -9.58 -0.46 12.76
C ILE A 200 -8.57 0.60 12.30
N ILE A 201 -7.90 0.39 11.18
CA ILE A 201 -6.92 1.35 10.64
C ILE A 201 -7.59 2.68 10.26
N ALA A 202 -8.77 2.61 9.62
CA ALA A 202 -9.57 3.79 9.32
C ALA A 202 -9.98 4.54 10.59
N PHE A 203 -10.39 3.84 11.63
CA PHE A 203 -10.67 4.46 12.92
C PHE A 203 -9.45 5.17 13.50
N VAL A 204 -8.29 4.49 13.58
CA VAL A 204 -7.07 5.08 14.13
C VAL A 204 -6.66 6.33 13.34
N ARG A 205 -6.69 6.27 12.01
CA ARG A 205 -6.44 7.41 11.14
C ARG A 205 -7.42 8.57 11.38
N GLY A 206 -8.72 8.29 11.45
CA GLY A 206 -9.74 9.31 11.62
C GLY A 206 -9.76 9.93 13.03
N HIS A 207 -9.40 9.13 14.04
CA HIS A 207 -9.44 9.51 15.46
C HIS A 207 -8.21 10.29 15.91
N LEU A 208 -7.06 10.06 15.28
CA LEU A 208 -5.80 10.65 15.72
C LEU A 208 -5.34 11.82 14.85
N THR A 209 -4.91 12.89 15.52
CA THR A 209 -4.11 13.97 14.92
C THR A 209 -2.63 13.74 15.21
N TYR A 210 -1.76 13.96 14.22
CA TYR A 210 -0.32 13.82 14.46
C TYR A 210 0.20 14.90 15.41
N ASP A 211 0.90 14.49 16.47
CA ASP A 211 1.53 15.36 17.47
C ASP A 211 2.79 14.71 18.07
N TYR A 212 3.93 15.40 17.92
CA TYR A 212 5.22 14.99 18.48
C TYR A 212 5.26 14.90 20.01
N ALA A 213 4.45 15.71 20.70
CA ALA A 213 4.31 15.68 22.15
C ALA A 213 3.12 14.81 22.59
N GLY A 214 2.57 13.99 21.68
CA GLY A 214 1.50 13.06 21.97
C GLY A 214 1.98 11.87 22.82
N PRO A 215 1.07 11.24 23.58
CA PRO A 215 1.38 9.98 24.26
C PRO A 215 1.73 8.87 23.26
N ARG A 216 2.31 7.78 23.77
CA ARG A 216 2.70 6.61 22.98
C ARG A 216 1.96 5.32 23.37
N ASP A 217 1.44 5.21 24.58
CA ASP A 217 0.71 4.03 25.02
C ASP A 217 -0.74 4.07 24.50
N ALA A 218 -1.29 2.91 24.13
CA ALA A 218 -2.55 2.83 23.40
C ALA A 218 -3.72 3.48 24.14
N SER A 219 -3.85 3.27 25.45
CA SER A 219 -4.96 3.83 26.24
C SER A 219 -4.88 5.36 26.33
N ALA A 220 -3.69 5.93 26.60
CA ALA A 220 -3.55 7.38 26.62
C ALA A 220 -3.72 8.01 25.24
N VAL A 221 -3.22 7.36 24.18
CA VAL A 221 -3.40 7.79 22.78
C VAL A 221 -4.87 7.83 22.41
N TYR A 222 -5.62 6.78 22.75
CA TYR A 222 -7.06 6.71 22.51
C TYR A 222 -7.81 7.88 23.16
N VAL A 223 -7.50 8.20 24.43
CA VAL A 223 -8.14 9.31 25.13
C VAL A 223 -7.69 10.68 24.59
N ALA A 224 -6.42 10.83 24.27
CA ALA A 224 -5.85 12.11 23.85
C ALA A 224 -6.22 12.50 22.41
N GLY A 225 -6.54 11.53 21.54
CA GLY A 225 -6.85 11.80 20.13
C GLY A 225 -5.65 12.35 19.34
N ARG A 226 -4.43 12.19 19.87
CA ARG A 226 -3.19 12.69 19.27
C ARG A 226 -2.01 11.80 19.62
N ALA A 227 -1.08 11.63 18.69
CA ALA A 227 0.12 10.83 18.86
C ALA A 227 1.14 11.11 17.74
N TYR A 228 2.36 10.61 17.87
CA TYR A 228 3.27 10.41 16.74
C TYR A 228 3.28 8.93 16.33
N CYS A 229 4.10 8.54 15.34
CA CYS A 229 4.07 7.23 14.70
C CYS A 229 3.97 6.03 15.66
N VAL A 230 4.72 6.05 16.77
CA VAL A 230 4.70 4.99 17.80
C VAL A 230 3.31 4.85 18.43
N GLY A 231 2.65 5.96 18.78
CA GLY A 231 1.32 5.91 19.39
C GLY A 231 0.23 5.49 18.41
N PHE A 232 0.36 5.88 17.13
CA PHE A 232 -0.51 5.38 16.05
C PHE A 232 -0.40 3.85 15.92
N ALA A 233 0.83 3.33 15.86
CA ALA A 233 1.10 1.90 15.78
C ALA A 233 0.58 1.14 17.01
N ASN A 234 0.86 1.65 18.21
CA ASN A 234 0.42 1.05 19.47
C ASN A 234 -1.10 0.99 19.62
N LEU A 235 -1.82 2.07 19.31
CA LEU A 235 -3.28 2.04 19.34
C LEU A 235 -3.85 1.04 18.32
N ALA A 236 -3.33 1.03 17.09
CA ALA A 236 -3.76 0.07 16.07
C ALA A 236 -3.52 -1.38 16.52
N MET A 237 -2.32 -1.69 17.04
CA MET A 237 -2.02 -3.02 17.57
C MET A 237 -2.93 -3.39 18.74
N ALA A 238 -3.21 -2.47 19.67
CA ALA A 238 -4.08 -2.77 20.81
C ALA A 238 -5.51 -3.14 20.35
N LEU A 239 -6.08 -2.39 19.40
CA LEU A 239 -7.40 -2.66 18.83
C LEU A 239 -7.43 -3.96 18.01
N LEU A 240 -6.39 -4.24 17.22
CA LEU A 240 -6.26 -5.48 16.44
C LEU A 240 -6.14 -6.69 17.38
N ARG A 241 -5.27 -6.63 18.38
CA ARG A 241 -5.06 -7.71 19.35
C ARG A 241 -6.30 -7.97 20.20
N ALA A 242 -7.00 -6.91 20.62
CA ALA A 242 -8.30 -7.03 21.30
C ALA A 242 -9.37 -7.70 20.42
N SER A 243 -9.22 -7.63 19.10
CA SER A 243 -10.10 -8.28 18.11
C SER A 243 -9.67 -9.72 17.75
N GLY A 244 -8.64 -10.26 18.40
CA GLY A 244 -8.07 -11.59 18.09
C GLY A 244 -7.22 -11.62 16.81
N ILE A 245 -6.75 -10.45 16.34
CA ILE A 245 -5.94 -10.32 15.13
C ILE A 245 -4.48 -10.09 15.52
N PRO A 246 -3.54 -10.99 15.15
CA PRO A 246 -2.14 -10.82 15.51
C PRO A 246 -1.51 -9.65 14.76
N ALA A 247 -0.87 -8.75 15.50
CA ALA A 247 -0.22 -7.56 14.96
C ALA A 247 1.09 -7.25 15.67
N ARG A 248 2.13 -6.86 14.92
CA ARG A 248 3.46 -6.52 15.43
C ARG A 248 3.93 -5.16 14.93
N ALA A 249 4.80 -4.51 15.69
CA ALA A 249 5.49 -3.32 15.23
C ALA A 249 6.54 -3.67 14.19
N GLN A 250 6.72 -2.78 13.22
CA GLN A 250 7.82 -2.82 12.26
C GLN A 250 8.45 -1.43 12.18
N TYR A 251 9.78 -1.43 12.07
CA TYR A 251 10.58 -0.23 12.18
C TYR A 251 11.42 0.03 10.94
N GLY A 252 11.64 1.32 10.68
CA GLY A 252 12.67 1.74 9.77
C GLY A 252 12.70 3.25 9.55
N ILE A 253 12.83 3.65 8.30
CA ILE A 253 12.79 5.06 7.91
C ILE A 253 11.75 5.29 6.80
N VAL A 254 11.23 6.51 6.74
CA VAL A 254 10.43 7.00 5.62
C VAL A 254 11.19 8.10 4.87
N GLY A 255 11.12 8.08 3.54
CA GLY A 255 11.65 9.13 2.67
C GLY A 255 10.83 10.41 2.70
N ALA A 256 11.35 11.51 2.14
CA ALA A 256 10.70 12.83 2.13
C ALA A 256 9.46 12.93 1.20
N TRP A 257 9.22 11.91 0.39
CA TRP A 257 8.22 11.89 -0.68
C TRP A 257 6.87 11.31 -0.23
N ASP A 258 5.90 11.24 -1.16
CA ASP A 258 4.56 10.65 -0.96
C ASP A 258 3.76 11.23 0.23
N GLY A 259 4.09 12.46 0.64
CA GLY A 259 3.40 13.21 1.69
C GLY A 259 3.99 13.02 3.09
N TRP A 260 5.05 12.22 3.24
CA TRP A 260 5.73 11.96 4.52
C TRP A 260 6.52 13.15 5.05
N GLY A 261 6.99 14.03 4.15
CA GLY A 261 7.72 15.27 4.46
C GLY A 261 8.79 15.09 5.54
N SER A 262 9.43 13.92 5.51
CA SER A 262 10.61 13.60 6.29
C SER A 262 11.82 14.41 5.83
N PRO A 263 12.82 14.59 6.69
CA PRO A 263 14.06 15.26 6.31
C PRO A 263 14.81 14.45 5.25
N VAL A 264 15.79 15.07 4.58
CA VAL A 264 16.60 14.40 3.54
C VAL A 264 17.41 13.23 4.11
N GLU A 265 17.70 13.27 5.41
CA GLU A 265 18.33 12.21 6.19
C GLU A 265 17.40 10.99 6.43
N GLY A 266 16.14 11.05 6.00
CA GLY A 266 15.10 10.07 6.31
C GLY A 266 14.52 10.23 7.72
N GLY A 267 13.20 10.05 7.84
CA GLY A 267 12.50 10.12 9.13
C GLY A 267 12.40 8.75 9.78
N ARG A 268 12.82 8.60 11.03
CA ARG A 268 12.59 7.36 11.79
C ARG A 268 11.10 7.09 11.91
N HIS A 269 10.71 5.84 11.74
CA HIS A 269 9.30 5.49 11.64
C HIS A 269 8.97 4.13 12.24
N GLU A 270 7.78 4.07 12.83
CA GLU A 270 7.14 2.85 13.31
C GLU A 270 5.77 2.72 12.64
N TRP A 271 5.52 1.54 12.08
CA TRP A 271 4.22 1.12 11.54
C TRP A 271 3.93 -0.30 12.04
N ILE A 272 2.94 -0.97 11.46
CA ILE A 272 2.53 -2.30 11.90
C ILE A 272 2.58 -3.34 10.78
N GLU A 273 2.71 -4.59 11.16
CA GLU A 273 2.33 -5.72 10.32
C GLU A 273 1.22 -6.52 10.97
N VAL A 274 0.30 -7.01 10.15
CA VAL A 274 -0.84 -7.82 10.54
C VAL A 274 -0.68 -9.21 9.93
N TYR A 275 -0.88 -10.26 10.73
CA TYR A 275 -0.78 -11.64 10.25
C TYR A 275 -2.12 -12.15 9.75
N TYR A 276 -2.16 -12.58 8.50
CA TYR A 276 -3.30 -13.27 7.88
C TYR A 276 -2.97 -14.76 7.73
N PRO A 277 -3.84 -15.69 8.18
CA PRO A 277 -3.56 -17.13 8.13
C PRO A 277 -3.23 -17.69 6.75
N ASP A 278 -3.77 -17.10 5.68
CA ASP A 278 -3.62 -17.59 4.30
C ASP A 278 -2.53 -16.87 3.48
N VAL A 279 -1.99 -15.74 3.96
CA VAL A 279 -0.93 -15.00 3.25
C VAL A 279 0.31 -14.65 4.08
N GLY A 280 0.22 -14.73 5.41
CA GLY A 280 1.29 -14.33 6.33
C GLY A 280 1.24 -12.84 6.73
N TRP A 281 2.40 -12.25 7.00
CA TRP A 281 2.50 -10.86 7.43
C TRP A 281 2.24 -9.89 6.27
N VAL A 282 1.43 -8.88 6.55
CA VAL A 282 1.09 -7.78 5.63
C VAL A 282 1.27 -6.47 6.38
N ALA A 283 2.04 -5.54 5.81
CA ALA A 283 2.26 -4.24 6.43
C ALA A 283 1.04 -3.32 6.28
N SER A 284 0.83 -2.45 7.26
CA SER A 284 -0.10 -1.32 7.22
C SER A 284 0.52 -0.18 8.01
N ASP A 285 0.23 1.05 7.62
CA ASP A 285 0.58 2.22 8.40
C ASP A 285 -0.69 2.91 8.89
N PRO A 286 -0.99 2.88 10.20
CA PRO A 286 -2.19 3.51 10.74
C PRO A 286 -2.30 5.02 10.49
N GLN A 287 -1.22 5.66 10.04
CA GLN A 287 -1.24 7.05 9.59
C GLN A 287 -1.62 7.19 8.13
N VAL A 288 -1.47 6.21 7.24
CA VAL A 288 -1.68 6.48 5.80
C VAL A 288 -2.29 5.33 5.01
N SER A 289 -2.05 4.08 5.40
CA SER A 289 -2.40 2.95 4.56
C SER A 289 -2.87 1.70 5.31
N ALA A 290 -3.88 1.03 4.74
CA ALA A 290 -4.37 -0.27 5.18
C ALA A 290 -4.05 -1.34 4.14
N ASN A 291 -3.64 -2.51 4.64
CA ASN A 291 -3.34 -3.71 3.84
C ASN A 291 -2.18 -3.57 2.85
N TYR A 292 -1.39 -2.50 2.93
CA TYR A 292 -0.08 -2.35 2.30
C TYR A 292 0.67 -1.16 2.92
N ILE A 293 1.94 -0.98 2.56
CA ILE A 293 2.72 0.24 2.75
C ILE A 293 3.30 0.71 1.42
N ASP A 294 3.49 2.02 1.24
CA ASP A 294 4.10 2.58 0.02
C ASP A 294 5.62 2.37 -0.03
N THR A 295 6.25 2.81 -1.13
CA THR A 295 7.70 2.69 -1.33
C THR A 295 8.51 3.82 -0.70
N ALA A 296 7.90 4.70 0.08
CA ALA A 296 8.62 5.61 0.96
C ALA A 296 9.08 4.91 2.24
N HIS A 297 8.42 3.82 2.63
CA HIS A 297 8.85 2.99 3.75
C HIS A 297 10.07 2.16 3.36
N ILE A 298 11.12 2.30 4.17
CA ILE A 298 12.37 1.57 4.03
C ILE A 298 12.58 0.81 5.33
N VAL A 299 12.57 -0.52 5.25
CA VAL A 299 12.62 -1.39 6.42
C VAL A 299 14.05 -1.46 6.95
N GLY A 300 14.19 -1.30 8.27
CA GLY A 300 15.49 -1.19 8.93
C GLY A 300 16.08 0.22 8.84
N PHE A 301 17.41 0.36 8.90
CA PHE A 301 18.09 1.66 8.86
C PHE A 301 17.64 2.67 9.94
N LEU A 302 17.01 2.21 11.03
CA LEU A 302 16.51 3.09 12.09
C LEU A 302 17.64 3.95 12.69
N ALA A 303 18.83 3.37 12.87
CA ALA A 303 20.02 4.08 13.33
C ALA A 303 20.56 5.12 12.32
N GLN A 304 20.16 5.01 11.05
CA GLN A 304 20.58 5.89 9.96
C GLN A 304 19.63 7.08 9.80
N GLY A 305 18.34 6.90 10.06
CA GLY A 305 17.34 7.96 9.96
C GLY A 305 17.68 9.16 10.85
N GLY A 306 17.76 10.34 10.24
CA GLY A 306 18.09 11.60 10.91
C GLY A 306 19.57 11.78 11.25
N LYS A 307 20.44 10.81 10.94
CA LYS A 307 21.89 10.91 11.25
C LYS A 307 22.54 11.96 10.33
N PRO A 308 23.35 12.91 10.85
CA PRO A 308 24.08 13.87 10.04
C PRO A 308 24.87 13.22 8.90
N GLY A 309 24.86 13.86 7.74
CA GLY A 309 25.53 13.35 6.52
C GLY A 309 24.76 12.25 5.79
N THR A 310 23.64 11.77 6.34
CA THR A 310 22.77 10.83 5.62
C THR A 310 21.99 11.54 4.54
N VAL A 311 21.92 10.94 3.36
CA VAL A 311 20.99 11.35 2.30
C VAL A 311 20.23 10.13 1.84
N VAL A 312 18.90 10.22 1.86
CA VAL A 312 17.96 9.20 1.39
C VAL A 312 17.25 9.76 0.17
N GLU A 313 17.57 9.24 -1.00
CA GLU A 313 17.11 9.76 -2.30
C GLU A 313 16.35 8.69 -3.09
N ARG A 314 15.20 9.05 -3.65
CA ARG A 314 14.47 8.21 -4.62
C ARG A 314 14.86 8.60 -6.04
N ILE A 315 15.74 7.83 -6.65
CA ILE A 315 16.31 8.11 -7.99
C ILE A 315 15.43 7.61 -9.14
N ALA A 316 14.50 6.68 -8.86
CA ALA A 316 13.46 6.27 -9.80
C ALA A 316 12.15 5.94 -9.07
N TYR A 317 11.02 6.24 -9.69
CA TYR A 317 9.68 5.96 -9.15
C TYR A 317 8.70 5.61 -10.27
N GLU A 318 7.93 4.55 -10.07
CA GLU A 318 6.79 4.18 -10.92
C GLU A 318 5.52 4.05 -10.06
N GLY A 319 4.49 4.83 -10.42
CA GLY A 319 3.20 4.89 -9.73
C GLY A 319 2.88 6.28 -9.19
N THR A 320 1.74 6.42 -8.52
CA THR A 320 1.37 7.58 -7.69
C THR A 320 0.39 7.15 -6.60
N THR A 321 0.32 7.90 -5.51
CA THR A 321 -0.63 7.70 -4.40
C THR A 321 -1.85 8.63 -4.51
N SER A 322 -2.10 9.20 -5.69
CA SER A 322 -3.24 10.07 -5.99
C SER A 322 -4.31 9.35 -6.80
N THR A 323 -5.53 9.92 -6.85
CA THR A 323 -6.65 9.41 -7.65
C THR A 323 -6.39 9.37 -9.18
N THR A 324 -5.30 9.99 -9.64
CA THR A 324 -4.82 9.91 -11.03
C THR A 324 -3.95 8.69 -11.30
N ASP A 325 -3.67 7.86 -10.28
CA ASP A 325 -2.89 6.64 -10.44
C ASP A 325 -3.64 5.64 -11.35
N PRO A 326 -2.94 5.01 -12.32
CA PRO A 326 -3.56 3.96 -13.12
C PRO A 326 -4.12 2.81 -12.27
N GLY A 327 -3.56 2.54 -11.11
CA GLY A 327 -4.04 1.56 -10.14
C GLY A 327 -5.20 2.04 -9.25
N TYR A 328 -5.59 3.32 -9.26
CA TYR A 328 -6.75 3.82 -8.50
C TYR A 328 -8.03 3.09 -8.94
N ARG A 329 -8.84 2.66 -7.97
CA ARG A 329 -10.07 1.90 -8.21
C ARG A 329 -11.30 2.71 -7.89
N TYR A 330 -11.42 3.18 -6.66
CA TYR A 330 -12.56 3.97 -6.19
C TYR A 330 -12.28 4.57 -4.82
N SER A 331 -13.20 5.42 -4.38
CA SER A 331 -13.24 5.94 -3.02
C SER A 331 -14.48 5.44 -2.29
N ARG A 332 -14.37 5.22 -0.99
CA ARG A 332 -15.50 5.02 -0.08
C ARG A 332 -15.34 5.91 1.14
N THR A 333 -16.43 6.10 1.89
CA THR A 333 -16.37 6.77 3.18
C THR A 333 -16.40 5.71 4.27
N ALA A 334 -15.35 5.67 5.10
CA ALA A 334 -15.34 4.84 6.29
C ALA A 334 -16.25 5.46 7.37
N PRO A 335 -17.01 4.65 8.12
CA PRO A 335 -17.97 5.12 9.13
C PRO A 335 -17.24 5.52 10.43
N VAL A 336 -16.36 6.52 10.34
CA VAL A 336 -15.73 7.14 11.51
C VAL A 336 -16.52 8.38 11.94
N THR A 337 -16.59 8.64 13.24
CA THR A 337 -17.35 9.75 13.82
C THR A 337 -16.66 11.10 13.67
N SER A 338 -15.37 11.08 13.38
CA SER A 338 -14.52 12.23 13.10
C SER A 338 -13.38 11.77 12.20
N ALA A 339 -12.94 12.65 11.31
CA ALA A 339 -11.80 12.40 10.46
C ALA A 339 -10.92 13.65 10.39
N THR A 340 -9.61 13.42 10.34
CA THR A 340 -8.69 14.35 9.71
C THR A 340 -9.05 14.38 8.21
N GLY A 341 -9.01 15.52 7.53
CA GLY A 341 -9.43 15.63 6.12
C GLY A 341 -8.52 14.85 5.15
N ILE A 342 -7.53 14.14 5.68
CA ILE A 342 -6.54 13.38 4.94
C ILE A 342 -7.03 11.94 4.75
N PRO A 343 -7.12 11.46 3.50
CA PRO A 343 -7.63 10.13 3.22
C PRO A 343 -6.75 9.03 3.83
N LEU A 344 -7.37 7.86 4.00
CA LEU A 344 -6.68 6.58 4.13
C LEU A 344 -6.53 5.96 2.74
N HIS A 345 -5.38 5.36 2.44
CA HIS A 345 -5.22 4.57 1.23
C HIS A 345 -5.30 3.07 1.55
N ALA A 346 -6.01 2.29 0.75
CA ALA A 346 -6.17 0.86 0.97
C ALA A 346 -5.72 0.07 -0.25
N ALA A 347 -5.08 -1.08 -0.01
CA ALA A 347 -4.90 -2.08 -1.05
C ALA A 347 -6.24 -2.72 -1.42
N THR A 348 -6.40 -3.09 -2.68
CA THR A 348 -7.55 -3.87 -3.11
C THR A 348 -7.53 -5.23 -2.42
N VAL A 349 -8.66 -5.63 -1.83
CA VAL A 349 -8.87 -6.96 -1.26
C VAL A 349 -10.02 -7.63 -2.03
N PRO A 350 -9.72 -8.42 -3.07
CA PRO A 350 -10.73 -9.03 -3.95
C PRO A 350 -11.91 -9.67 -3.23
N ALA A 351 -11.66 -10.45 -2.19
CA ALA A 351 -12.69 -11.16 -1.45
C ALA A 351 -13.60 -10.24 -0.61
N ALA A 352 -13.06 -9.11 -0.11
CA ALA A 352 -13.79 -8.19 0.75
C ALA A 352 -14.62 -7.17 -0.02
N GLU A 353 -14.21 -6.88 -1.26
CA GLU A 353 -14.87 -5.92 -2.14
C GLU A 353 -16.00 -6.57 -2.95
N GLY A 354 -16.07 -7.91 -2.95
CA GLY A 354 -16.92 -8.65 -3.86
C GLY A 354 -16.50 -8.44 -5.32
N THR A 355 -17.33 -8.87 -6.26
CA THR A 355 -17.12 -8.57 -7.68
C THR A 355 -17.44 -7.09 -7.93
N ALA A 356 -16.47 -6.20 -7.72
CA ALA A 356 -16.62 -4.80 -8.09
C ALA A 356 -16.16 -4.62 -9.55
N LEU A 357 -17.03 -4.07 -10.40
CA LEU A 357 -16.63 -3.72 -11.75
C LEU A 357 -15.54 -2.64 -11.71
N LEU A 358 -14.49 -2.89 -12.49
CA LEU A 358 -13.39 -1.99 -12.76
C LEU A 358 -13.59 -1.46 -14.18
N VAL A 359 -13.80 -0.16 -14.32
CA VAL A 359 -14.17 0.47 -15.60
C VAL A 359 -13.09 1.45 -16.02
N ARG A 360 -12.60 1.31 -17.25
CA ARG A 360 -11.53 2.15 -17.80
C ARG A 360 -11.81 2.53 -19.25
N PRO A 361 -11.63 3.80 -19.66
CA PRO A 361 -11.26 4.94 -18.81
C PRO A 361 -12.42 5.41 -17.91
N ALA A 362 -12.13 6.13 -16.83
CA ALA A 362 -13.17 6.81 -16.02
C ALA A 362 -13.56 8.17 -16.62
N ASP A 363 -12.64 8.82 -17.34
CA ASP A 363 -12.86 10.07 -18.05
C ASP A 363 -12.28 9.96 -19.46
N VAL A 364 -13.03 10.42 -20.46
CA VAL A 364 -12.64 10.38 -21.87
C VAL A 364 -12.94 11.72 -22.52
N MET A 365 -11.98 12.27 -23.25
CA MET A 365 -12.21 13.42 -24.14
C MET A 365 -12.24 12.93 -25.58
N VAL A 366 -13.28 13.31 -26.32
CA VAL A 366 -13.50 12.89 -27.70
C VAL A 366 -13.70 14.15 -28.54
N GLU A 367 -12.95 14.27 -29.64
CA GLU A 367 -13.06 15.41 -30.54
C GLU A 367 -13.52 14.96 -31.92
N VAL A 368 -14.69 15.44 -32.33
CA VAL A 368 -15.28 15.13 -33.65
C VAL A 368 -15.34 16.37 -34.52
N SER A 369 -15.35 16.18 -35.85
CA SER A 369 -15.50 17.27 -36.80
C SER A 369 -16.89 17.26 -37.43
N PRO A 370 -17.38 18.40 -37.97
CA PRO A 370 -18.67 18.43 -38.67
C PRO A 370 -18.75 17.46 -39.87
N ASN A 371 -17.61 17.12 -40.47
CA ASN A 371 -17.52 16.19 -41.60
C ASN A 371 -17.39 14.72 -41.19
N SER A 372 -17.05 14.45 -39.93
CA SER A 372 -16.97 13.12 -39.33
C SER A 372 -17.46 13.21 -37.89
N PRO A 373 -18.79 13.33 -37.67
CA PRO A 373 -19.35 13.71 -36.37
C PRO A 373 -19.44 12.55 -35.38
N ARG A 374 -18.93 11.37 -35.74
CA ARG A 374 -19.05 10.14 -34.95
C ARG A 374 -17.70 9.51 -34.71
N GLU A 375 -17.49 9.07 -33.48
CA GLU A 375 -16.31 8.32 -33.06
C GLU A 375 -16.75 7.19 -32.12
N THR A 376 -16.04 6.06 -32.15
CA THR A 376 -16.29 4.95 -31.22
C THR A 376 -15.22 4.90 -30.16
N ILE A 377 -15.63 4.91 -28.90
CA ILE A 377 -14.75 4.68 -27.75
C ILE A 377 -14.98 3.27 -27.20
N ASN A 378 -13.91 2.69 -26.66
CA ASN A 378 -13.95 1.39 -26.00
C ASN A 378 -13.74 1.56 -24.51
N ILE A 379 -14.65 1.00 -23.72
CA ILE A 379 -14.61 1.01 -22.26
C ILE A 379 -14.29 -0.43 -21.82
N ALA A 380 -13.10 -0.63 -21.26
CA ALA A 380 -12.70 -1.90 -20.68
C ALA A 380 -13.39 -2.10 -19.33
N ILE A 381 -13.95 -3.29 -19.13
CA ILE A 381 -14.69 -3.68 -17.94
C ILE A 381 -14.08 -4.97 -17.41
N ASP A 382 -13.60 -4.91 -16.16
CA ASP A 382 -12.96 -6.01 -15.45
C ASP A 382 -13.57 -6.16 -14.05
N ALA A 383 -13.14 -7.14 -13.26
CA ALA A 383 -13.56 -7.33 -11.87
C ALA A 383 -12.36 -7.40 -10.94
N SER A 384 -12.50 -6.87 -9.72
CA SER A 384 -11.47 -7.00 -8.68
C SER A 384 -11.48 -8.35 -7.97
N GLY A 385 -12.30 -9.33 -8.38
CA GLY A 385 -12.43 -10.66 -7.77
C GLY A 385 -12.94 -11.73 -8.75
N PRO A 386 -13.37 -12.92 -8.29
CA PRO A 386 -13.90 -13.98 -9.16
C PRO A 386 -14.98 -13.43 -10.10
N ALA A 387 -14.75 -13.62 -11.40
CA ALA A 387 -15.54 -13.03 -12.47
C ALA A 387 -16.82 -13.84 -12.73
N ASP A 388 -17.75 -13.75 -11.79
CA ASP A 388 -19.01 -14.51 -11.85
C ASP A 388 -20.22 -13.62 -12.21
N ALA A 389 -19.98 -12.32 -12.40
CA ALA A 389 -20.98 -11.30 -12.74
C ALA A 389 -20.77 -10.73 -14.15
N GLY A 390 -21.86 -10.55 -14.90
CA GLY A 390 -21.86 -9.75 -16.12
C GLY A 390 -21.88 -8.25 -15.81
N TRP A 391 -21.97 -7.43 -16.84
CA TRP A 391 -22.12 -5.98 -16.73
C TRP A 391 -23.18 -5.46 -17.71
N ARG A 392 -23.72 -4.27 -17.41
CA ARG A 392 -24.51 -3.48 -18.35
C ARG A 392 -24.14 -2.00 -18.30
N ILE A 393 -24.38 -1.28 -19.39
CA ILE A 393 -24.19 0.17 -19.51
C ILE A 393 -25.53 0.88 -19.65
N GLU A 394 -25.69 1.94 -18.87
CA GLU A 394 -26.77 2.90 -18.97
C GLU A 394 -26.18 4.26 -19.39
N SER A 395 -26.71 4.85 -20.45
CA SER A 395 -26.28 6.18 -20.90
C SER A 395 -27.19 7.26 -20.35
N HIS A 396 -26.60 8.35 -19.85
CA HIS A 396 -27.31 9.52 -19.34
C HIS A 396 -27.20 10.73 -20.27
N ALA A 397 -26.69 10.53 -21.50
CA ALA A 397 -26.61 11.56 -22.53
C ALA A 397 -27.04 11.00 -23.88
N ALA A 398 -27.92 11.70 -24.59
CA ALA A 398 -28.49 11.22 -25.86
C ALA A 398 -27.45 11.02 -26.98
N TRP A 399 -26.31 11.71 -26.91
CA TRP A 399 -25.20 11.61 -27.86
C TRP A 399 -24.17 10.53 -27.49
N LEU A 400 -24.35 9.83 -26.36
CA LEU A 400 -23.57 8.65 -25.98
C LEU A 400 -24.41 7.40 -26.21
N VAL A 401 -24.09 6.65 -27.26
CA VAL A 401 -24.89 5.50 -27.72
C VAL A 401 -24.13 4.20 -27.47
N PRO A 402 -24.51 3.38 -26.47
CA PRO A 402 -23.87 2.09 -26.25
C PRO A 402 -24.14 1.14 -27.42
N LEU A 403 -23.08 0.78 -28.15
CA LEU A 403 -23.15 -0.25 -29.21
C LEU A 403 -23.10 -1.65 -28.59
N THR A 404 -22.39 -1.80 -27.47
CA THR A 404 -22.37 -3.01 -26.63
C THR A 404 -22.90 -2.65 -25.24
N ALA A 405 -24.19 -2.89 -25.00
CA ALA A 405 -24.87 -2.45 -23.78
C ALA A 405 -24.72 -3.41 -22.59
N SER A 406 -24.25 -4.65 -22.80
CA SER A 406 -23.98 -5.62 -21.73
C SER A 406 -23.02 -6.72 -22.18
N GLY A 407 -22.41 -7.43 -21.24
CA GLY A 407 -21.49 -8.52 -21.54
C GLY A 407 -20.98 -9.27 -20.31
N PRO A 408 -20.16 -10.33 -20.49
CA PRO A 408 -19.46 -10.99 -19.41
C PRO A 408 -18.28 -10.15 -18.90
N THR A 409 -17.85 -10.41 -17.68
CA THR A 409 -16.60 -9.86 -17.12
C THR A 409 -15.49 -10.91 -17.19
N PRO A 410 -14.26 -10.59 -17.65
CA PRO A 410 -13.87 -9.33 -18.27
C PRO A 410 -14.48 -9.14 -19.66
N GLY A 411 -14.64 -7.90 -20.10
CA GLY A 411 -15.20 -7.54 -21.40
C GLY A 411 -14.91 -6.10 -21.81
N THR A 412 -15.38 -5.74 -23.00
CA THR A 412 -15.24 -4.38 -23.55
C THR A 412 -16.59 -3.90 -24.03
N ALA A 413 -16.96 -2.68 -23.67
CA ALA A 413 -18.12 -2.00 -24.21
C ALA A 413 -17.72 -0.99 -25.28
N ALA A 414 -18.21 -1.17 -26.51
CA ALA A 414 -18.11 -0.16 -27.53
C ALA A 414 -19.25 0.87 -27.36
N VAL A 415 -18.92 2.16 -27.41
CA VAL A 415 -19.88 3.27 -27.32
C VAL A 415 -19.60 4.24 -28.46
N GLU A 416 -20.63 4.55 -29.25
CA GLU A 416 -20.57 5.62 -30.25
C GLU A 416 -20.83 6.97 -29.58
N VAL A 417 -19.97 7.93 -29.88
CA VAL A 417 -20.11 9.34 -29.52
C VAL A 417 -20.61 10.07 -30.76
N ASP A 418 -21.89 10.48 -30.78
CA ASP A 418 -22.53 11.14 -31.92
C ASP A 418 -22.67 12.67 -31.69
N GLY A 419 -21.72 13.44 -32.21
CA GLY A 419 -21.73 14.90 -32.16
C GLY A 419 -22.58 15.57 -33.22
N SER A 420 -23.36 14.84 -34.04
CA SER A 420 -24.13 15.43 -35.15
C SER A 420 -25.20 16.43 -34.71
N GLN A 421 -25.70 16.30 -33.47
CA GLN A 421 -26.71 17.19 -32.88
C GLN A 421 -26.11 18.24 -31.93
N VAL A 422 -24.78 18.24 -31.76
CA VAL A 422 -24.08 19.15 -30.86
C VAL A 422 -23.53 20.35 -31.67
N PRO A 423 -23.77 21.60 -31.23
CA PRO A 423 -23.31 22.79 -31.97
C PRO A 423 -21.78 22.81 -32.19
N THR A 424 -21.35 23.22 -33.38
CA THR A 424 -19.91 23.33 -33.69
C THR A 424 -19.24 24.39 -32.82
N GLY A 425 -18.04 24.09 -32.31
CA GLY A 425 -17.30 24.94 -31.39
C GLY A 425 -17.77 24.85 -29.94
N SER A 426 -18.54 23.81 -29.58
CA SER A 426 -18.99 23.58 -28.19
C SER A 426 -18.33 22.34 -27.57
N ASP A 427 -18.24 22.39 -26.24
CA ASP A 427 -17.84 21.27 -25.39
C ASP A 427 -19.05 20.87 -24.54
N VAL A 428 -19.42 19.59 -24.56
CA VAL A 428 -20.52 19.04 -23.76
C VAL A 428 -20.03 17.83 -22.95
N VAL A 429 -20.56 17.68 -21.74
CA VAL A 429 -20.20 16.59 -20.83
C VAL A 429 -21.39 15.65 -20.66
N GLY A 430 -21.13 14.35 -20.78
CA GLY A 430 -22.11 13.29 -20.62
C GLY A 430 -21.55 12.19 -19.72
N THR A 431 -22.44 11.34 -19.21
CA THR A 431 -22.04 10.27 -18.29
C THR A 431 -22.66 8.94 -18.72
N LEU A 432 -21.88 7.88 -18.62
CA LEU A 432 -22.34 6.49 -18.68
C LEU A 432 -22.25 5.89 -17.28
N SER A 433 -23.21 5.07 -16.89
CA SER A 433 -23.12 4.22 -15.69
C SER A 433 -22.95 2.77 -16.10
N VAL A 434 -21.93 2.12 -15.54
CA VAL A 434 -21.69 0.69 -15.71
C VAL A 434 -22.10 -0.03 -14.42
N LEU A 435 -22.96 -1.03 -14.54
CA LEU A 435 -23.54 -1.76 -13.42
C LEU A 435 -23.21 -3.24 -13.51
N ALA A 436 -22.94 -3.86 -12.36
CA ALA A 436 -22.76 -5.31 -12.24
C ALA A 436 -24.10 -6.05 -12.40
N GLU A 437 -24.07 -7.23 -13.03
CA GLU A 437 -25.22 -8.10 -13.25
C GLU A 437 -24.94 -9.53 -12.71
N PRO A 438 -25.83 -10.12 -11.88
CA PRO A 438 -27.06 -9.55 -11.37
C PRO A 438 -26.81 -8.38 -10.40
N VAL A 439 -27.71 -7.40 -10.39
CA VAL A 439 -27.63 -6.26 -9.47
C VAL A 439 -27.75 -6.77 -8.02
N GLY A 440 -26.62 -7.02 -7.38
CA GLY A 440 -26.56 -7.29 -5.95
C GLY A 440 -27.06 -6.07 -5.18
N SER A 441 -27.81 -6.28 -4.10
CA SER A 441 -28.26 -5.22 -3.20
C SER A 441 -27.04 -4.54 -2.57
N GLY A 442 -26.57 -3.44 -3.17
CA GLY A 442 -25.39 -2.68 -2.73
C GLY A 442 -24.32 -2.41 -3.80
N ALA A 443 -24.48 -2.89 -5.03
CA ALA A 443 -23.53 -2.57 -6.11
C ALA A 443 -23.69 -1.12 -6.59
N THR A 444 -22.74 -0.26 -6.26
CA THR A 444 -22.71 1.14 -6.73
C THR A 444 -22.29 1.20 -8.20
N PRO A 445 -23.04 1.89 -9.08
CA PRO A 445 -22.65 2.08 -10.47
C PRO A 445 -21.27 2.74 -10.61
N ARG A 446 -20.50 2.33 -11.62
CA ARG A 446 -19.25 2.98 -12.02
C ARG A 446 -19.51 3.94 -13.16
N ASN A 447 -19.22 5.21 -12.94
CA ASN A 447 -19.49 6.23 -13.95
C ASN A 447 -18.28 6.44 -14.85
N VAL A 448 -18.53 6.66 -16.14
CA VAL A 448 -17.57 7.15 -17.12
C VAL A 448 -18.04 8.52 -17.59
N THR A 449 -17.22 9.55 -17.36
CA THR A 449 -17.46 10.89 -17.89
C THR A 449 -16.90 10.98 -19.29
N VAL A 450 -17.69 11.44 -20.24
CA VAL A 450 -17.23 11.74 -21.60
C VAL A 450 -17.38 13.24 -21.84
N THR A 451 -16.30 13.89 -22.22
CA THR A 451 -16.30 15.27 -22.73
C THR A 451 -16.22 15.21 -24.26
N LEU A 452 -17.26 15.64 -24.93
CA LEU A 452 -17.31 15.74 -26.39
C LEU A 452 -17.02 17.19 -26.80
N ARG A 453 -16.01 17.37 -27.64
CA ARG A 453 -15.71 18.62 -28.35
C ARG A 453 -16.08 18.48 -29.82
N VAL A 454 -16.90 19.41 -30.32
CA VAL A 454 -17.19 19.49 -31.76
C VAL A 454 -16.36 20.62 -32.37
N ALA A 455 -15.41 20.28 -33.24
CA ALA A 455 -14.54 21.26 -33.87
C ALA A 455 -15.34 22.28 -34.71
N GLN A 456 -14.82 23.51 -34.83
CA GLN A 456 -15.37 24.46 -35.80
C GLN A 456 -15.02 24.02 -37.23
N PRO A 457 -15.91 24.29 -38.21
CA PRO A 457 -15.57 24.08 -39.61
C PRO A 457 -14.31 24.86 -39.96
N ALA A 458 -13.35 24.21 -40.62
CA ALA A 458 -12.16 24.90 -41.10
C ALA A 458 -12.59 26.05 -42.03
N PRO A 459 -11.98 27.25 -41.92
CA PRO A 459 -12.25 28.32 -42.85
C PRO A 459 -11.92 27.85 -44.28
N PRO A 460 -12.68 28.30 -45.30
CA PRO A 460 -12.46 27.87 -46.68
C PRO A 460 -11.02 28.19 -47.09
N ALA A 461 -10.36 27.21 -47.74
CA ALA A 461 -9.01 27.38 -48.25
C ALA A 461 -8.94 28.63 -49.15
N ALA A 462 -8.00 29.53 -48.86
CA ALA A 462 -7.78 30.69 -49.70
C ALA A 462 -7.44 30.23 -51.13
N PRO A 463 -8.04 30.84 -52.18
CA PRO A 463 -7.74 30.46 -53.56
C PRO A 463 -6.24 30.66 -53.84
N PRO A 464 -5.63 29.82 -54.69
CA PRO A 464 -4.21 29.92 -55.01
C PRO A 464 -3.90 31.31 -55.56
N GLN A 465 -2.92 31.99 -54.95
CA GLN A 465 -2.44 33.28 -55.46
C GLN A 465 -1.72 33.05 -56.78
N ASP A 466 -2.23 33.64 -57.86
CA ASP A 466 -1.58 33.68 -59.18
C ASP A 466 -0.19 34.30 -59.05
N ARG A 467 0.85 33.48 -59.11
CA ARG A 467 2.22 33.96 -59.33
C ARG A 467 2.42 34.13 -60.85
N PRO A 468 2.87 35.30 -61.34
CA PRO A 468 3.09 35.50 -62.76
C PRO A 468 4.23 34.60 -63.27
N PHE A 469 3.92 33.74 -64.23
CA PHE A 469 4.89 32.92 -64.96
C PHE A 469 5.86 33.83 -65.75
N ARG A 470 7.17 33.75 -65.46
CA ARG A 470 8.22 34.25 -66.35
C ARG A 470 8.68 33.11 -67.25
N LEU A 471 8.38 33.21 -68.54
CA LEU A 471 8.91 32.31 -69.57
C LEU A 471 10.33 32.78 -69.94
N THR A 472 11.35 31.96 -69.72
CA THR A 472 12.70 32.17 -70.25
C THR A 472 12.96 31.12 -71.32
N LEU A 473 12.96 31.52 -72.59
CA LEU A 473 13.27 30.65 -73.72
C LEU A 473 14.78 30.75 -74.03
N PRO A 474 15.54 29.65 -74.00
CA PRO A 474 16.92 29.62 -74.49
C PRO A 474 16.93 29.52 -76.03
N ILE A 475 17.61 30.47 -76.68
CA ILE A 475 17.91 30.40 -78.11
C ILE A 475 19.14 29.50 -78.29
N VAL A 476 19.00 28.42 -79.07
CA VAL A 476 20.13 27.63 -79.58
C VAL A 476 20.26 27.90 -81.08
N LEU A 477 21.34 28.56 -81.48
CA LEU A 477 21.74 28.75 -82.87
C LEU A 477 22.64 27.58 -83.29
N GLY A 478 22.37 26.98 -84.45
CA GLY A 478 23.23 25.99 -85.09
C GLY A 478 23.25 26.19 -86.60
N GLY A 479 24.42 26.59 -87.10
CA GLY A 479 24.77 26.84 -88.50
C GLY A 479 26.14 27.47 -88.58
#